data_AF-A0A1J5S3J8-F1
#
_entry.id   AF-A0A1J5S3J8-F1
#
_cell.length_a   1.000
_cell.length_b   1.000
_cell.length_c   1.000
_cell.angle_alpha   90.00
_cell.angle_beta   90.00
_cell.angle_gamma   90.00
#
_symmetry.space_group_name_H-M   'P 1'
#
loop_
_entity.id
_entity.type
_entity.pdbx_description
1 polymer ?
#
loop_
_entity_poly.entity_id
_entity_poly.type
_entity_poly.pdbx_seq_one_letter_code
_entity_poly.pdbx_strand_id
1 'polypeptide(L)'
;MRLRFARLWRHKQEPEDLAQTLVDEFVRKINIDSTNTESSRGSFEDKVRLYQLAILLIAIMSEEKTTPKYLAVRTTIEKCFFSSSSDPDGRLLGQIQHAMAHLGALFNKNEEMSWARTWLAETGIVESNPVILAIFSGEWMSFYTAVVKSLRQIEPR
;
A
#
# COMPACT_ATOMS: atom_id res chain seq x y z
N MET A 1 1.08 17.06 0.13
CA MET A 1 0.34 16.40 -0.97
C MET A 1 -1.12 16.85 -0.95
N ARG A 2 -1.52 17.81 -1.80
CA ARG A 2 -2.93 18.24 -1.92
C ARG A 2 -3.65 17.27 -2.83
N LEU A 3 -4.34 16.30 -2.24
CA LEU A 3 -5.23 15.38 -2.91
C LEU A 3 -6.32 16.20 -3.65
N ARG A 4 -6.29 16.22 -5.00
CA ARG A 4 -7.38 16.66 -5.90
C ARG A 4 -8.70 15.84 -5.76
N PHE A 5 -9.20 15.61 -4.54
CA PHE A 5 -10.17 14.55 -4.26
C PHE A 5 -11.54 15.05 -3.78
N ALA A 6 -11.82 16.36 -3.79
CA ALA A 6 -13.08 16.84 -3.20
C ALA A 6 -14.33 16.72 -4.12
N ARG A 7 -14.17 16.29 -5.39
CA ARG A 7 -15.28 16.26 -6.37
C ARG A 7 -15.75 14.88 -6.83
N LEU A 8 -14.88 13.86 -6.86
CA LEU A 8 -15.26 12.52 -7.37
C LEU A 8 -15.90 11.60 -6.32
N TRP A 9 -15.77 11.91 -5.04
CA TRP A 9 -16.02 10.97 -3.93
C TRP A 9 -17.33 11.24 -3.17
N ARG A 10 -18.26 12.00 -3.78
CA ARG A 10 -19.50 12.45 -3.11
C ARG A 10 -20.70 11.51 -3.27
N HIS A 11 -20.53 10.37 -3.92
CA HIS A 11 -21.60 9.40 -4.17
C HIS A 11 -21.15 8.00 -3.77
N LYS A 12 -22.11 7.18 -3.32
CA LYS A 12 -21.90 5.74 -3.12
C LYS A 12 -21.41 5.13 -4.44
N GLN A 13 -20.30 4.40 -4.39
CA GLN A 13 -19.71 3.77 -5.58
C GLN A 13 -19.98 2.27 -5.56
N GLU A 14 -20.17 1.69 -6.74
CA GLU A 14 -20.17 0.24 -6.89
C GLU A 14 -18.80 -0.32 -6.47
N PRO A 15 -18.73 -1.54 -5.91
CA PRO A 15 -17.48 -2.12 -5.43
C PRO A 15 -16.37 -2.18 -6.49
N GLU A 16 -16.73 -2.37 -7.75
CA GLU A 16 -15.80 -2.42 -8.89
C GLU A 16 -15.18 -1.05 -9.18
N ASP A 17 -16.01 -0.01 -9.29
CA ASP A 17 -15.55 1.37 -9.52
C ASP A 17 -14.66 1.84 -8.38
N LEU A 18 -15.04 1.52 -7.14
CA LEU A 18 -14.27 1.87 -5.95
C LEU A 18 -12.93 1.13 -5.92
N ALA A 19 -12.93 -0.18 -6.16
CA ALA A 19 -11.70 -0.98 -6.24
C ALA A 19 -10.73 -0.42 -7.28
N GLN A 20 -11.21 -0.14 -8.49
CA GLN A 20 -10.40 0.40 -9.58
C GLN A 20 -9.83 1.78 -9.21
N THR A 21 -10.66 2.67 -8.64
CA THR A 21 -10.22 4.00 -8.21
C THR A 21 -9.15 3.93 -7.12
N LEU A 22 -9.31 3.04 -6.14
CA LEU A 22 -8.33 2.85 -5.07
C LEU A 22 -6.99 2.33 -5.61
N VAL A 23 -7.02 1.36 -6.52
CA VAL A 23 -5.80 0.80 -7.13
C VAL A 23 -5.10 1.84 -7.99
N ASP A 24 -5.83 2.59 -8.81
CA ASP A 24 -5.27 3.64 -9.67
C ASP A 24 -4.60 4.73 -8.86
N GLU A 25 -5.18 5.09 -7.72
CA GLU A 25 -4.68 6.18 -6.92
C GLU A 25 -3.53 5.77 -6.00
N PHE A 26 -3.66 4.63 -5.32
CA PHE A 26 -2.75 4.25 -4.25
C PHE A 26 -1.65 3.31 -4.69
N VAL A 27 -1.86 2.53 -5.76
CA VAL A 27 -0.89 1.51 -6.22
C VAL A 27 -0.24 1.90 -7.54
N ARG A 28 -1.00 2.41 -8.52
CA ARG A 28 -0.42 2.75 -9.83
C ARG A 28 0.39 4.05 -9.80
N LYS A 29 0.00 5.00 -8.96
CA LYS A 29 0.79 6.22 -8.73
C LYS A 29 1.85 5.93 -7.66
N ILE A 30 3.12 6.01 -8.04
CA ILE A 30 4.22 5.93 -7.10
C ILE A 30 4.16 7.17 -6.23
N ASN A 31 3.86 6.97 -4.94
CA ASN A 31 3.59 8.06 -3.99
C ASN A 31 4.77 8.27 -3.01
N ILE A 32 5.83 7.49 -3.13
CA ILE A 32 7.03 7.54 -2.29
C ILE A 32 8.22 7.87 -3.17
N ASP A 33 8.92 8.95 -2.83
CA ASP A 33 9.95 9.51 -3.69
C ASP A 33 11.25 8.71 -3.56
N SER A 34 11.81 8.31 -4.69
CA SER A 34 13.02 7.46 -4.76
C SER A 34 14.30 8.29 -4.83
N THR A 35 14.26 9.54 -4.34
CA THR A 35 15.11 10.68 -4.73
C THR A 35 16.64 10.50 -4.80
N ASN A 36 17.22 9.37 -4.41
CA ASN A 36 18.69 9.17 -4.45
C ASN A 36 19.18 7.82 -5.00
N THR A 37 18.36 6.98 -5.63
CA THR A 37 18.79 5.60 -5.94
C THR A 37 18.73 5.30 -7.44
N GLU A 38 19.83 5.61 -8.15
CA GLU A 38 19.98 5.37 -9.58
C GLU A 38 20.20 3.89 -9.94
N SER A 39 20.62 3.05 -8.99
CA SER A 39 21.19 1.74 -9.33
C SER A 39 20.22 0.55 -9.43
N SER A 40 18.92 0.74 -9.21
CA SER A 40 17.95 -0.38 -9.26
C SER A 40 16.49 0.07 -9.40
N ARG A 41 16.21 1.10 -10.23
CA ARG A 41 14.85 1.68 -10.37
C ARG A 41 13.74 0.64 -10.53
N GLY A 42 13.94 -0.40 -11.36
CA GLY A 42 12.90 -1.42 -11.59
C GLY A 42 12.52 -2.21 -10.34
N SER A 43 13.50 -2.77 -9.61
CA SER A 43 13.22 -3.57 -8.42
C SER A 43 12.71 -2.73 -7.23
N PHE A 44 13.14 -1.47 -7.14
CA PHE A 44 12.61 -0.53 -6.16
C PHE A 44 11.14 -0.22 -6.43
N GLU A 45 10.78 0.18 -7.66
CA GLU A 45 9.41 0.54 -8.03
C GLU A 45 8.44 -0.63 -7.85
N ASP A 46 8.83 -1.84 -8.25
CA ASP A 46 8.00 -3.03 -8.10
C ASP A 46 7.76 -3.35 -6.61
N LYS A 47 8.80 -3.20 -5.77
CA LYS A 47 8.66 -3.36 -4.32
C LYS A 47 7.78 -2.27 -3.71
N VAL A 48 7.89 -1.02 -4.15
CA VAL A 48 6.99 0.06 -3.71
C VAL A 48 5.55 -0.29 -4.04
N ARG A 49 5.25 -0.71 -5.27
CA ARG A 49 3.89 -1.11 -5.67
C ARG A 49 3.36 -2.28 -4.84
N LEU A 50 4.21 -3.28 -4.56
CA LEU A 50 3.87 -4.42 -3.71
C LEU A 50 3.45 -3.96 -2.30
N TYR A 51 4.24 -3.06 -1.69
CA TYR A 51 3.96 -2.55 -0.35
C TYR A 51 2.77 -1.58 -0.33
N GLN A 52 2.56 -0.80 -1.39
CA GLN A 52 1.37 0.03 -1.55
C GLN A 52 0.10 -0.82 -1.62
N LEU A 53 0.13 -1.92 -2.38
CA LEU A 53 -0.98 -2.88 -2.45
C LEU A 53 -1.21 -3.57 -1.11
N ALA A 54 -0.14 -3.98 -0.42
CA ALA A 54 -0.23 -4.56 0.92
C ALA A 54 -0.89 -3.59 1.93
N ILE A 55 -0.50 -2.31 1.92
CA ILE A 55 -1.11 -1.27 2.74
C ILE A 55 -2.58 -1.07 2.40
N LEU A 56 -2.93 -1.01 1.10
CA LEU A 56 -4.31 -0.86 0.66
C LEU A 56 -5.18 -2.01 1.18
N LEU A 57 -4.71 -3.25 1.05
CA LEU A 57 -5.42 -4.42 1.55
C LEU A 57 -5.53 -4.44 3.07
N ILE A 58 -4.47 -4.11 3.83
CA ILE A 58 -4.53 -3.98 5.30
C ILE A 58 -5.59 -2.95 5.70
N ALA A 59 -5.62 -1.80 5.03
CA ALA A 59 -6.58 -0.74 5.33
C ALA A 59 -8.03 -1.19 5.04
N ILE A 60 -8.28 -1.82 3.90
CA ILE A 60 -9.61 -2.35 3.53
C ILE A 60 -10.05 -3.43 4.52
N MET A 61 -9.17 -4.38 4.87
CA MET A 61 -9.46 -5.43 5.86
C MET A 61 -9.75 -4.84 7.25
N SER A 62 -9.10 -3.73 7.60
CA SER A 62 -9.39 -3.04 8.86
C SER A 62 -10.77 -2.40 8.84
N GLU A 63 -11.14 -1.71 7.76
CA GLU A 63 -12.44 -1.05 7.63
C GLU A 63 -13.59 -2.05 7.42
N GLU A 64 -13.34 -3.23 6.85
CA GLU A 64 -14.28 -4.34 6.74
C GLU A 64 -14.82 -4.80 8.10
N LYS A 65 -13.99 -4.78 9.15
CA LYS A 65 -14.39 -5.16 10.52
C LYS A 65 -15.53 -4.28 11.05
N THR A 66 -15.58 -3.03 10.61
CA THR A 66 -16.62 -2.06 11.00
C THR A 66 -17.71 -1.92 9.95
N THR A 67 -17.37 -2.09 8.66
CA THR A 67 -18.25 -1.87 7.52
C THR A 67 -18.13 -3.05 6.55
N PRO A 68 -18.96 -4.11 6.71
CA PRO A 68 -18.82 -5.35 5.94
C PRO A 68 -18.87 -5.21 4.42
N LYS A 69 -19.40 -4.09 3.90
CA LYS A 69 -19.44 -3.81 2.46
C LYS A 69 -18.06 -3.73 1.80
N TYR A 70 -17.00 -3.43 2.56
CA TYR A 70 -15.63 -3.46 2.04
C TYR A 70 -15.16 -4.86 1.63
N LEU A 71 -15.84 -5.94 2.07
CA LEU A 71 -15.55 -7.29 1.60
C LEU A 71 -15.66 -7.40 0.07
N ALA A 72 -16.67 -6.78 -0.53
CA ALA A 72 -16.85 -6.79 -1.98
C ALA A 72 -15.71 -6.04 -2.69
N VAL A 73 -15.29 -4.90 -2.15
CA VAL A 73 -14.16 -4.11 -2.67
C VAL A 73 -12.86 -4.92 -2.58
N ARG A 74 -12.59 -5.54 -1.43
CA ARG A 74 -11.42 -6.40 -1.21
C ARG A 74 -11.40 -7.54 -2.22
N THR A 75 -12.53 -8.25 -2.36
CA THR A 75 -12.67 -9.37 -3.27
C THR A 75 -12.43 -8.96 -4.72
N THR A 76 -12.90 -7.78 -5.13
CA THR A 76 -12.65 -7.27 -6.49
C THR A 76 -11.17 -6.97 -6.71
N ILE A 77 -10.50 -6.30 -5.77
CA ILE A 77 -9.05 -6.06 -5.85
C ILE A 77 -8.30 -7.39 -5.91
N GLU A 78 -8.62 -8.32 -5.01
CA GLU A 78 -8.02 -9.66 -4.98
C GLU A 78 -8.19 -10.38 -6.32
N LYS A 79 -9.38 -10.34 -6.94
CA LYS A 79 -9.60 -10.93 -8.27
C LYS A 79 -8.75 -10.27 -9.35
N CYS A 80 -8.55 -8.96 -9.32
CA CYS A 80 -7.72 -8.26 -10.30
C CYS A 80 -6.25 -8.69 -10.24
N PHE A 81 -5.72 -9.01 -9.05
CA PHE A 81 -4.30 -9.34 -8.87
C PHE A 81 -4.02 -10.85 -8.74
N PHE A 82 -4.96 -11.64 -8.21
CA PHE A 82 -4.81 -13.06 -7.89
C PHE A 82 -5.69 -13.99 -8.73
N SER A 83 -6.23 -13.51 -9.86
CA SER A 83 -6.88 -14.44 -10.78
C SER A 83 -5.90 -15.55 -11.18
N SER A 84 -6.38 -16.79 -11.34
CA SER A 84 -5.52 -17.95 -11.66
C SER A 84 -4.72 -17.77 -12.95
N SER A 85 -5.15 -16.86 -13.83
CA SER A 85 -4.42 -16.45 -15.03
C SER A 85 -3.24 -15.51 -14.77
N SER A 86 -3.27 -14.75 -13.67
CA SER A 86 -2.28 -13.73 -13.33
C SER A 86 -1.25 -14.19 -12.29
N ASP A 87 -1.61 -15.12 -11.41
CA ASP A 87 -0.70 -15.69 -10.40
C ASP A 87 -0.93 -17.21 -10.23
N PRO A 88 -0.64 -18.03 -11.26
CA PRO A 88 -0.93 -19.47 -11.24
C PRO A 88 -0.18 -20.22 -10.12
N ASP A 89 0.97 -19.70 -9.69
CA ASP A 89 1.82 -20.29 -8.65
C ASP A 89 1.55 -19.73 -7.25
N GLY A 90 0.66 -18.73 -7.10
CA GLY A 90 0.40 -18.06 -5.82
C GLY A 90 1.59 -17.25 -5.26
N ARG A 91 2.56 -16.90 -6.12
CA ARG A 91 3.79 -16.21 -5.70
C ARG A 91 3.52 -14.78 -5.27
N LEU A 92 2.66 -14.07 -6.01
CA LEU A 92 2.30 -12.68 -5.70
C LEU A 92 1.54 -12.63 -4.36
N LEU A 93 0.64 -13.59 -4.13
CA LEU A 93 -0.05 -13.69 -2.84
C LEU A 93 0.94 -13.87 -1.67
N GLY A 94 1.92 -14.78 -1.82
CA GLY A 94 2.96 -14.99 -0.82
C GLY A 94 3.80 -13.73 -0.58
N GLN A 95 4.16 -12.99 -1.64
CA GLN A 95 4.89 -11.73 -1.52
C GLN A 95 4.09 -10.64 -0.80
N ILE A 96 2.79 -10.54 -1.07
CA ILE A 96 1.91 -9.58 -0.39
C ILE A 96 1.74 -9.94 1.08
N GLN A 97 1.54 -11.21 1.41
CA GLN A 97 1.45 -11.67 2.80
C GLN A 97 2.76 -11.38 3.56
N HIS A 98 3.91 -11.62 2.93
CA HIS A 98 5.20 -11.26 3.50
C HIS A 98 5.33 -9.74 3.71
N ALA A 99 4.94 -8.92 2.73
CA ALA A 99 4.96 -7.46 2.84
C ALA A 99 4.04 -6.96 3.96
N MET A 100 2.85 -7.54 4.12
CA MET A 100 1.92 -7.23 5.21
C MET A 100 2.51 -7.56 6.58
N ALA A 101 3.13 -8.73 6.73
CA ALA A 101 3.79 -9.12 7.97
C ALA A 101 4.95 -8.16 8.29
N HIS A 102 5.76 -7.80 7.29
CA HIS A 102 6.86 -6.86 7.47
C HIS A 102 6.36 -5.46 7.85
N LEU A 103 5.27 -4.97 7.25
CA LEU A 103 4.61 -3.72 7.64
C LEU A 103 4.11 -3.72 9.10
N GLY A 104 3.86 -4.89 9.68
CA GLY A 104 3.59 -5.01 11.12
C GLY A 104 4.69 -4.39 12.00
N ALA A 105 5.96 -4.55 11.60
CA ALA A 105 7.10 -3.95 12.29
C ALA A 105 7.15 -2.42 12.10
N LEU A 106 6.75 -1.90 10.94
CA LEU A 106 6.61 -0.45 10.72
C LEU A 106 5.57 0.16 11.68
N PHE A 107 4.44 -0.52 11.88
CA PHE A 107 3.40 -0.05 12.80
C PHE A 107 3.79 -0.18 14.28
N ASN A 108 4.84 -0.94 14.59
CA ASN A 108 5.44 -1.01 15.90
C ASN A 108 6.53 0.08 16.05
N LYS A 109 6.25 1.09 16.89
CA LYS A 109 7.14 2.25 17.09
C LYS A 109 8.57 1.89 17.50
N ASN A 110 8.78 0.72 18.12
CA ASN A 110 10.10 0.27 18.53
C ASN A 110 10.93 -0.34 17.39
N GLU A 111 10.31 -0.67 16.26
CA GLU A 111 10.91 -1.42 15.15
C GLU A 111 10.93 -0.61 13.84
N GLU A 112 10.43 0.62 13.85
CA GLU A 112 10.30 1.50 12.69
C GLU A 112 11.61 1.70 11.93
N MET A 113 12.72 1.95 12.64
CA MET A 113 14.02 2.18 12.01
C MET A 113 14.66 0.88 11.50
N SER A 114 14.48 -0.23 12.22
CA SER A 114 14.93 -1.56 11.76
C SER A 114 14.18 -1.98 10.51
N TRP A 115 12.88 -1.70 10.44
CA TRP A 115 12.06 -1.95 9.27
C TRP A 115 12.57 -1.18 8.05
N ALA A 116 12.78 0.13 8.16
CA ALA A 116 13.27 0.95 7.05
C ALA A 116 14.63 0.46 6.55
N ARG A 117 15.54 0.13 7.47
CA ARG A 117 16.88 -0.37 7.13
C ARG A 117 16.79 -1.69 6.36
N THR A 118 16.01 -2.66 6.85
CA THR A 118 15.81 -3.95 6.17
C THR A 118 15.15 -3.76 4.81
N TRP A 119 14.12 -2.92 4.74
CA TRP A 119 13.39 -2.64 3.51
C TRP A 119 14.32 -2.07 2.43
N LEU A 120 15.16 -1.09 2.78
CA LEU A 120 16.13 -0.46 1.87
C LEU A 120 17.24 -1.44 1.48
N ALA A 121 17.77 -2.21 2.43
CA ALA A 121 18.82 -3.20 2.18
C ALA A 121 18.38 -4.26 1.16
N GLU A 122 17.14 -4.74 1.26
CA GLU A 122 16.52 -5.67 0.31
C GLU A 122 16.39 -5.08 -1.12
N THR A 123 16.44 -3.75 -1.29
CA THR A 123 16.47 -3.09 -2.60
C THR A 123 17.89 -2.76 -3.09
N GLY A 124 18.91 -3.16 -2.31
CA GLY A 124 20.32 -2.88 -2.57
C GLY A 124 20.81 -1.54 -1.99
N ILE A 125 19.98 -0.86 -1.18
CA ILE A 125 20.30 0.43 -0.58
C ILE A 125 20.78 0.22 0.85
N VAL A 126 22.05 0.50 1.12
CA VAL A 126 22.60 0.44 2.47
C VAL A 126 22.51 1.82 3.10
N GLU A 127 21.47 2.05 3.89
CA GLU A 127 21.26 3.29 4.65
C GLU A 127 21.44 3.06 6.15
N SER A 128 22.19 3.93 6.80
CA SER A 128 22.49 3.87 8.24
C SER A 128 22.15 5.16 8.99
N ASN A 129 21.92 6.25 8.27
CA ASN A 129 21.55 7.54 8.82
C ASN A 129 20.14 7.47 9.44
N PRO A 130 20.01 7.64 10.78
CA PRO A 130 18.73 7.51 11.45
C PRO A 130 17.70 8.55 11.00
N VAL A 131 18.14 9.73 10.53
CA VAL A 131 17.24 10.76 10.02
C VAL A 131 16.59 10.32 8.72
N ILE A 132 17.36 9.73 7.79
CA ILE A 132 16.84 9.24 6.51
C ILE A 132 15.89 8.07 6.75
N LEU A 133 16.26 7.13 7.62
CA LEU A 133 15.40 6.00 7.99
C LEU A 133 14.08 6.45 8.61
N ALA A 134 14.11 7.44 9.51
CA ALA A 134 12.91 7.98 10.13
C ALA A 134 12.00 8.72 9.12
N ILE A 135 12.58 9.49 8.19
CA ILE A 135 11.82 10.14 7.11
C ILE A 135 11.15 9.08 6.24
N PHE A 136 11.90 8.06 5.81
CA PHE A 136 11.40 6.99 4.97
C PHE A 136 10.22 6.24 5.62
N SER A 137 10.37 5.83 6.88
CA SER A 137 9.26 5.21 7.63
C SER A 137 8.06 6.16 7.80
N GLY A 138 8.32 7.44 8.09
CA GLY A 138 7.29 8.46 8.19
C GLY A 138 6.47 8.65 6.91
N GLU A 139 7.09 8.52 5.73
CA GLU A 139 6.40 8.56 4.44
C GLU A 139 5.45 7.38 4.27
N TRP A 140 5.89 6.15 4.60
CA TRP A 140 5.03 4.96 4.56
C TRP A 140 3.86 5.04 5.55
N MET A 141 4.11 5.55 6.76
CA MET A 141 3.06 5.80 7.76
C MET A 141 2.07 6.88 7.30
N SER A 142 2.56 7.92 6.65
CA SER A 142 1.74 8.98 6.07
C SER A 142 0.87 8.43 4.93
N PHE A 143 1.44 7.55 4.09
CA PHE A 143 0.72 6.87 3.03
C PHE A 143 -0.39 5.97 3.58
N TYR A 144 -0.10 5.12 4.57
CA TYR A 144 -1.12 4.32 5.27
C TYR A 144 -2.24 5.19 5.83
N THR A 145 -1.89 6.28 6.51
CA THR A 145 -2.87 7.24 7.05
C THR A 145 -3.73 7.87 5.96
N ALA A 146 -3.15 8.18 4.79
CA ALA A 146 -3.88 8.74 3.65
C ALA A 146 -4.88 7.74 3.06
N VAL A 147 -4.49 6.47 2.92
CA VAL A 147 -5.38 5.39 2.46
C VAL A 147 -6.57 5.22 3.41
N VAL A 148 -6.32 5.07 4.71
CA VAL A 148 -7.38 4.90 5.72
C VAL A 148 -8.33 6.10 5.74
N LYS A 149 -7.78 7.32 5.71
CA LYS A 149 -8.62 8.54 5.65
C LYS A 149 -9.48 8.59 4.40
N SER A 150 -8.94 8.14 3.27
CA SER A 150 -9.67 8.13 2.00
C SER A 150 -10.81 7.11 2.06
N LEU A 151 -10.55 5.88 2.51
CA LEU A 151 -11.59 4.86 2.68
C LEU A 151 -12.74 5.39 3.55
N ARG A 152 -12.46 6.00 4.70
CA ARG A 152 -13.49 6.55 5.60
C ARG A 152 -14.32 7.69 5.02
N GLN A 153 -13.84 8.35 3.98
CA GLN A 153 -14.59 9.39 3.28
C GLN A 153 -15.55 8.81 2.23
N ILE A 154 -15.43 7.52 1.90
CA ILE A 154 -16.10 6.87 0.78
C ILE A 154 -16.82 5.63 1.30
N GLU A 155 -18.14 5.68 1.33
CA GLU A 155 -18.93 4.50 1.68
C GLU A 155 -19.20 3.66 0.41
N PRO A 156 -18.82 2.36 0.39
CA PRO A 156 -19.24 1.46 -0.68
C PRO A 156 -20.78 1.38 -0.70
N ARG A 157 -21.36 1.28 -1.91
CA ARG A 157 -22.81 1.26 -2.07
C ARG A 157 -23.47 0.09 -1.33
#